data_AF-F6YJV0-F1
#
_entry.id   AF-F6YJV0-F1
#
_cell.length_a   1.000
_cell.length_b   1.000
_cell.length_c   1.000
_cell.angle_alpha   90.00
_cell.angle_beta   90.00
_cell.angle_gamma   90.00
#
_symmetry.space_group_name_H-M   'P 1'
#
loop_
_entity.id
_entity.type
_entity.pdbx_description
1 polymer ?
#
loop_
_entity_poly.entity_id
_entity_poly.type
_entity_poly.pdbx_seq_one_letter_code
_entity_poly.pdbx_strand_id
1 'polypeptide(L)'
;MAERGELDLTGAKQNTGVWLVKVPKYLSQQWAKAPGRGEVGKLRIAKNQGRTEVSFTLNEDLANIHDIGGKPASVSAPREHPFVLQSVGGQTLTVFTESSSDKLSLEGIVVQRAECRPAASENYMRLKRLQIEESSKPVRLSQQLDKVVTTNYKPVANHQYNIEYERKKKEDGKRARADKQHVLDMLFSAFEKHQYYNLKDLVDITKQPVKNPILLRVILVCPAVPEGNLERNWYSKRKRDPQKHMGAEARVQTLSRRRKE
;
A
#
# COMPACT_ATOMS: atom_id res chain seq x y z
N MET A 1 9.38 1.81 39.37
CA MET A 1 9.22 1.94 37.91
C MET A 1 8.26 3.09 37.69
N ALA A 2 8.69 4.19 37.05
CA ALA A 2 7.78 5.29 36.72
C ALA A 2 6.75 4.77 35.71
N GLU A 3 5.47 5.08 35.93
CA GLU A 3 4.37 4.59 35.11
C GLU A 3 4.36 5.31 33.76
N ARG A 4 4.13 4.57 32.67
CA ARG A 4 4.00 5.15 31.33
C ARG A 4 2.71 5.98 31.29
N GLY A 5 2.85 7.31 31.32
CA GLY A 5 1.73 8.26 31.41
C GLY A 5 1.75 9.16 32.64
N GLU A 6 2.72 8.98 33.55
CA GLU A 6 2.93 9.90 34.66
C GLU A 6 3.49 11.25 34.17
N LEU A 7 2.81 12.34 34.53
CA LEU A 7 3.23 13.71 34.19
C LEU A 7 4.10 14.28 35.31
N ASP A 8 5.35 14.61 34.98
CA ASP A 8 6.27 15.29 35.89
C ASP A 8 5.86 16.75 36.10
N LEU A 9 5.39 17.10 37.31
CA LEU A 9 4.88 18.44 37.65
C LEU A 9 5.95 19.40 38.18
N THR A 10 7.23 19.06 38.05
CA THR A 10 8.33 19.83 38.66
C THR A 10 8.35 21.31 38.24
N GLY A 11 8.14 21.62 36.95
CA GLY A 11 8.15 23.00 36.47
C GLY A 11 6.97 23.84 36.97
N ALA A 12 5.81 23.22 37.22
CA ALA A 12 4.68 23.91 37.84
C ALA A 12 4.93 24.18 39.33
N LYS A 13 5.55 23.26 40.06
CA LYS A 13 5.93 23.46 41.47
C LYS A 13 6.97 24.57 41.64
N GLN A 14 7.84 24.75 40.65
CA GLN A 14 8.86 25.80 40.63
C GLN A 14 8.33 27.15 40.12
N ASN A 15 7.05 27.22 39.70
CA ASN A 15 6.42 28.39 39.11
C ASN A 15 7.26 29.00 37.97
N THR A 16 7.79 28.14 37.10
CA THR A 16 8.63 28.55 35.97
C THR A 16 7.80 29.35 34.98
N GLY A 17 8.18 30.63 34.79
CA GLY A 17 7.53 31.52 33.85
C GLY A 17 8.17 31.50 32.46
N VAL A 18 7.39 31.17 31.43
CA VAL A 18 7.86 31.12 30.04
C VAL A 18 7.19 32.18 29.17
N TRP A 19 7.86 32.58 28.08
CA TRP A 19 7.34 33.54 27.11
C TRP A 19 6.87 32.83 25.85
N LEU A 20 5.67 33.18 25.39
CA LEU A 20 5.12 32.71 24.12
C LEU A 20 5.22 33.81 23.07
N VAL A 21 6.05 33.58 22.05
CA VAL A 21 6.27 34.54 20.96
C VAL A 21 5.75 33.98 19.66
N LYS A 22 4.81 34.70 19.02
CA LYS A 22 4.37 34.41 17.65
C LYS A 22 5.38 34.99 16.66
N VAL A 23 5.88 34.15 15.76
CA VAL A 23 6.98 34.50 14.83
C VAL A 23 6.54 34.37 13.35
N PRO A 24 6.94 35.28 12.45
CA PRO A 24 6.69 35.13 11.01
C PRO A 24 7.37 33.91 10.39
N LYS A 25 6.72 33.26 9.41
CA LYS A 25 7.21 32.03 8.75
C LYS A 25 8.63 32.14 8.16
N TYR A 26 8.97 33.28 7.55
CA TYR A 26 10.30 33.48 6.97
C TYR A 26 11.39 33.43 8.06
N LEU A 27 11.11 33.95 9.26
CA LEU A 27 12.07 34.01 10.36
C LEU A 27 12.33 32.59 10.91
N SER A 28 11.28 31.79 11.08
CA SER A 28 11.44 30.37 11.45
C SER A 28 12.22 29.57 10.41
N GLN A 29 12.05 29.87 9.12
CA GLN A 29 12.81 29.23 8.05
C GLN A 29 14.29 29.63 8.09
N GLN A 30 14.60 30.90 8.40
CA GLN A 30 16.00 31.33 8.58
C GLN A 30 16.64 30.69 9.82
N TRP A 31 15.91 30.57 10.93
CA TRP A 31 16.41 29.91 12.14
C TRP A 31 16.73 28.42 11.92
N ALA A 32 15.95 27.74 11.08
CA ALA A 32 16.24 26.36 10.70
C ALA A 32 17.52 26.19 9.87
N LYS A 33 17.99 27.27 9.20
CA LYS A 33 19.24 27.30 8.44
C LYS A 33 20.45 27.75 9.28
N ALA A 34 20.28 28.00 10.58
CA ALA A 34 21.34 28.53 11.43
C ALA A 34 22.49 27.51 11.62
N PRO A 35 23.75 27.88 11.36
CA PRO A 35 24.89 26.98 11.52
C PRO A 35 25.30 26.84 13.00
N GLY A 36 25.85 25.66 13.34
CA GLY A 36 26.54 25.43 14.62
C GLY A 36 25.61 25.31 15.84
N ARG A 37 25.88 26.10 16.89
CA ARG A 37 25.24 26.01 18.22
C ARG A 37 23.80 26.57 18.27
N GLY A 38 23.25 26.99 17.13
CA GLY A 38 21.89 27.53 17.05
C GLY A 38 21.75 28.99 17.49
N GLU A 39 22.81 29.80 17.39
CA GLU A 39 22.71 31.24 17.60
C GLU A 39 22.03 31.91 16.40
N VAL A 40 20.87 32.50 16.62
CA VAL A 40 20.05 33.10 15.55
C VAL A 40 20.03 34.62 15.56
N GLY A 41 20.41 35.26 16.66
CA GLY A 41 20.30 36.70 16.82
C GLY A 41 20.33 37.14 18.27
N LYS A 42 20.08 38.43 18.49
CA LYS A 42 20.10 39.06 19.81
C LYS A 42 18.74 39.66 20.13
N LEU A 43 18.23 39.37 21.32
CA LEU A 43 17.02 39.99 21.86
C LEU A 43 17.41 41.20 22.72
N ARG A 44 16.84 42.36 22.40
CA ARG A 44 17.02 43.60 23.17
C ARG A 44 15.72 43.96 23.88
N ILE A 45 15.83 44.19 25.19
CA ILE A 45 14.73 44.62 26.05
C ILE A 45 15.12 45.96 26.65
N ALA A 46 14.47 47.04 26.21
CA ALA A 46 14.64 48.37 26.76
C ALA A 46 13.44 48.72 27.64
N LYS A 47 13.70 49.03 28.92
CA LYS A 47 12.67 49.48 29.87
C LYS A 47 12.88 50.96 30.12
N ASN A 48 12.09 51.79 29.44
CA ASN A 48 12.04 53.23 29.69
C ASN A 48 10.90 53.54 30.67
N GLN A 49 10.94 54.72 31.31
CA GLN A 49 10.00 55.14 32.37
C GLN A 49 8.52 55.05 31.92
N GLY A 50 7.92 53.86 32.06
CA GLY A 50 6.55 53.55 31.66
C GLY A 50 6.37 52.78 30.33
N ARG A 51 7.41 52.55 29.54
CA ARG A 51 7.31 51.81 28.27
C ARG A 51 8.38 50.72 28.17
N THR A 52 7.95 49.48 28.00
CA THR A 52 8.84 48.35 27.70
C THR A 52 8.84 48.13 26.19
N GLU A 53 10.00 48.34 25.56
CA GLU A 53 10.23 48.07 24.15
C GLU A 53 11.08 46.81 24.02
N VAL A 54 10.55 45.83 23.31
CA VAL A 54 11.24 44.56 23.07
C VAL A 54 11.45 44.43 21.56
N SER A 55 12.68 44.17 21.15
CA SER A 55 13.06 44.05 19.73
C SER A 55 14.04 42.91 19.54
N PHE A 56 13.83 42.09 18.52
CA PHE A 56 14.76 41.05 18.11
C PHE A 56 15.58 41.51 16.91
N THR A 57 16.89 41.30 16.96
CA THR A 57 17.82 41.59 15.86
C THR A 57 18.38 40.29 15.31
N LEU A 58 18.13 40.02 14.03
CA LEU A 58 18.64 38.83 13.33
C LEU A 58 20.14 38.98 13.02
N ASN A 59 20.90 37.88 13.12
CA ASN A 59 22.31 37.85 12.74
C ASN A 59 22.52 38.13 11.24
N GLU A 60 23.67 38.73 10.89
CA GLU A 60 23.98 39.14 9.51
C GLU A 60 24.09 37.94 8.57
N ASP A 61 24.70 36.84 9.04
CA ASP A 61 24.85 35.61 8.26
C ASP A 61 23.50 34.97 7.89
N LEU A 62 22.48 35.16 8.74
CA LEU A 62 21.12 34.65 8.54
C LEU A 62 20.19 35.65 7.85
N ALA A 63 20.60 36.92 7.75
CA ALA A 63 19.84 37.95 7.06
C ALA A 63 20.00 37.85 5.53
N ASN A 64 21.07 37.23 5.05
CA ASN A 64 21.32 37.02 3.63
C ASN A 64 20.63 35.76 3.12
N ILE A 65 19.44 35.95 2.53
CA ILE A 65 18.68 34.83 1.96
C ILE A 65 19.16 34.57 0.54
N HIS A 66 19.96 33.52 0.36
CA HIS A 66 20.49 33.11 -0.95
C HIS A 66 19.57 32.13 -1.72
N ASP A 67 18.46 31.71 -1.12
CA ASP A 67 17.81 30.46 -1.51
C ASP A 67 16.28 30.54 -1.41
N ILE A 68 15.70 31.45 -2.21
CA ILE A 68 14.28 31.43 -2.57
C ILE A 68 14.21 31.24 -4.09
N GLY A 69 13.97 30.01 -4.53
CA GLY A 69 13.48 29.72 -5.89
C GLY A 69 14.47 29.89 -7.05
N GLY A 70 15.75 29.51 -6.88
CA GLY A 70 16.68 29.33 -8.00
C GLY A 70 17.03 30.59 -8.82
N LYS A 71 16.62 31.78 -8.38
CA LYS A 71 17.03 33.07 -8.95
C LYS A 71 17.90 33.83 -7.95
N PRO A 72 19.04 34.41 -8.37
CA PRO A 72 19.94 35.17 -7.51
C PRO A 72 19.39 36.58 -7.26
N ALA A 73 18.14 36.70 -6.81
CA ALA A 73 17.68 37.94 -6.21
C ALA A 73 18.12 37.91 -4.75
N SER A 74 19.22 38.58 -4.43
CA SER A 74 19.68 38.82 -3.07
C SER A 74 18.63 39.62 -2.29
N VAL A 75 17.64 38.93 -1.72
CA VAL A 75 16.65 39.57 -0.85
C VAL A 75 17.14 39.41 0.57
N SER A 76 17.50 40.53 1.20
CA SER A 76 17.87 40.55 2.61
C SER A 76 16.62 40.55 3.48
N ALA A 77 16.59 39.70 4.50
CA ALA A 77 15.56 39.75 5.53
C ALA A 77 15.64 41.06 6.31
N PRO A 78 14.51 41.61 6.79
CA PRO A 78 14.56 42.69 7.78
C PRO A 78 15.43 42.27 8.95
N ARG A 79 16.28 43.16 9.48
CA ARG A 79 17.15 42.81 10.62
C ARG A 79 16.43 42.98 11.94
N GLU A 80 15.72 44.08 12.10
CA GLU A 80 15.04 44.42 13.34
C GLU A 80 13.56 44.01 13.31
N HIS A 81 13.12 43.41 14.40
CA HIS A 81 11.78 42.87 14.57
C HIS A 81 11.22 43.29 15.93
N PRO A 82 10.41 44.36 16.00
CA PRO A 82 9.76 44.75 17.23
C PRO A 82 8.75 43.69 17.70
N PHE A 83 8.70 43.46 19.00
CA PHE A 83 7.74 42.58 19.65
C PHE A 83 6.62 43.41 20.24
N VAL A 84 5.39 43.07 19.89
CA VAL A 84 4.18 43.66 20.45
C VAL A 84 3.68 42.74 21.56
N LEU A 85 3.75 43.21 22.81
CA LEU A 85 3.27 42.46 23.97
C LEU A 85 1.74 42.34 23.93
N GLN A 86 1.23 41.16 24.21
CA GLN A 86 -0.21 40.86 24.28
C GLN A 86 -0.62 40.54 25.72
N SER A 87 -1.86 40.88 26.07
CA SER A 87 -2.41 40.52 27.39
C SER A 87 -2.59 39.00 27.51
N VAL A 88 -2.26 38.47 28.69
CA VAL A 88 -2.34 37.04 29.03
C VAL A 88 -3.56 36.69 29.90
N GLY A 89 -4.39 37.67 30.27
CA GLY A 89 -5.44 37.49 31.29
C GLY A 89 -6.69 36.70 30.89
N GLY A 90 -6.84 36.33 29.61
CA GLY A 90 -8.05 35.64 29.12
C GLY A 90 -7.99 34.11 29.16
N GLN A 91 -6.79 33.52 29.26
CA GLN A 91 -6.59 32.08 29.23
C GLN A 91 -5.24 31.72 29.87
N THR A 92 -5.24 30.78 30.81
CA THR A 92 -4.01 30.21 31.36
C THR A 92 -3.42 29.24 30.33
N LEU A 93 -2.18 29.50 29.92
CA LEU A 93 -1.43 28.64 29.01
C LEU A 93 -0.26 28.00 29.76
N THR A 94 -0.03 26.71 29.54
CA THR A 94 1.10 25.96 30.11
C THR A 94 1.84 25.22 29.01
N VAL A 95 3.11 24.89 29.26
CA VAL A 95 3.96 24.17 28.31
C VAL A 95 4.31 22.81 28.90
N PHE A 96 4.02 21.75 28.16
CA PHE A 96 4.45 20.39 28.46
C PHE A 96 5.36 19.89 27.34
N THR A 97 6.27 18.99 27.67
CA THR A 97 7.17 18.33 26.72
C THR A 97 7.04 16.83 26.81
N GLU A 98 7.17 16.19 25.67
CA GLU A 98 7.27 14.74 25.52
C GLU A 98 8.69 14.41 25.08
N SER A 99 9.41 13.64 25.90
CA SER A 99 10.74 13.16 25.52
C SER A 99 10.64 11.99 24.54
N SER A 100 11.73 11.69 23.83
CA SER A 100 11.85 10.50 22.99
C SER A 100 11.76 9.17 23.75
N SER A 101 11.68 9.22 25.09
CA SER A 101 11.53 8.07 25.97
C SER A 101 10.10 7.98 26.54
N ASP A 102 9.11 8.58 25.87
CA ASP A 102 7.70 8.67 26.30
C ASP A 102 7.50 9.27 27.70
N LYS A 103 8.43 10.12 28.18
CA LYS A 103 8.31 10.78 29.47
C LYS A 103 7.65 12.15 29.27
N LEU A 104 6.57 12.40 30.01
CA LEU A 104 5.86 13.68 30.00
C LEU A 104 6.35 14.56 31.15
N SER A 105 6.67 15.82 30.85
CA SER A 105 7.02 16.84 31.85
C SER A 105 6.27 18.15 31.61
N LEU A 106 5.89 18.81 32.69
CA LEU A 106 5.28 20.14 32.70
C LEU A 106 6.37 21.17 33.00
N GLU A 107 6.79 21.91 31.97
CA GLU A 107 7.94 22.82 32.01
C GLU A 107 7.62 24.14 32.72
N GLY A 108 6.41 24.69 32.51
CA GLY A 108 6.04 25.96 33.12
C GLY A 108 4.74 26.58 32.63
N ILE A 109 4.47 27.78 33.12
CA ILE A 109 3.28 28.58 32.85
C ILE A 109 3.68 29.77 31.98
N VAL A 110 2.90 30.06 30.93
CA VAL A 110 3.15 31.21 30.05
C VAL A 110 2.78 32.49 30.78
N VAL A 111 3.80 33.29 31.13
CA VAL A 111 3.63 34.55 31.85
C VAL A 111 3.48 35.74 30.92
N GLN A 112 4.01 35.64 29.70
CA GLN A 112 3.99 36.73 28.73
C GLN A 112 3.76 36.23 27.31
N ARG A 113 2.90 36.96 26.59
CA ARG A 113 2.67 36.75 25.16
C ARG A 113 3.22 37.91 24.36
N ALA A 114 3.85 37.62 23.24
CA ALA A 114 4.35 38.62 22.30
C ALA A 114 4.10 38.21 20.85
N GLU A 115 3.91 39.19 19.98
CA GLU A 115 3.89 39.00 18.54
C GLU A 115 5.09 39.71 17.92
N CYS A 116 5.98 38.93 17.29
CA CYS A 116 7.08 39.43 16.51
C CYS A 116 6.56 39.98 15.19
N ARG A 117 6.67 41.30 15.00
CA ARG A 117 6.26 41.98 13.77
C ARG A 117 7.50 42.25 12.91
N PRO A 118 7.44 42.03 11.59
CA PRO A 118 8.48 42.48 10.69
C PRO A 118 8.51 44.02 10.68
N ALA A 119 9.70 44.62 10.59
CA ALA A 119 9.80 46.03 10.25
C ALA A 119 9.24 46.27 8.84
N ALA A 120 8.38 47.28 8.70
CA ALA A 120 7.76 47.67 7.43
C ALA A 120 8.84 48.24 6.48
N SER A 121 9.49 47.33 5.75
CA SER A 121 10.58 47.62 4.83
C SER A 121 10.24 47.14 3.43
N GLU A 122 10.75 47.84 2.41
CA GLU A 122 10.56 47.45 1.00
C GLU A 122 11.06 46.01 0.75
N ASN A 123 12.15 45.63 1.41
CA ASN A 123 12.72 44.29 1.37
C ASN A 123 11.74 43.22 1.87
N TYR A 124 11.01 43.50 2.96
CA TYR A 124 9.97 42.59 3.47
C TYR A 124 8.84 42.40 2.46
N MET A 125 8.39 43.48 1.81
CA MET A 125 7.33 43.43 0.80
C MET A 125 7.76 42.63 -0.43
N ARG A 126 9.01 42.81 -0.87
CA ARG A 126 9.61 42.00 -1.95
C ARG A 126 9.68 40.52 -1.59
N LEU A 127 10.15 40.20 -0.38
CA LEU A 127 10.19 38.83 0.14
C LEU A 127 8.81 38.19 0.17
N LYS A 128 7.79 38.93 0.65
CA LYS A 128 6.41 38.46 0.69
C LYS A 128 5.85 38.21 -0.70
N ARG A 129 6.20 39.05 -1.69
CA ARG A 129 5.80 38.86 -3.09
C ARG A 129 6.36 37.56 -3.66
N LEU A 130 7.66 37.29 -3.47
CA LEU A 130 8.29 36.06 -3.93
C LEU A 130 7.67 34.81 -3.28
N GLN A 131 7.39 34.87 -1.98
CA GLN A 131 6.76 33.76 -1.27
C GLN A 131 5.32 33.50 -1.75
N ILE A 132 4.56 34.55 -2.08
CA ILE A 132 3.23 34.40 -2.70
C ILE A 132 3.37 33.79 -4.08
N GLU A 133 4.31 34.27 -4.91
CA GLU A 133 4.55 33.72 -6.25
C GLU A 133 4.88 32.22 -6.19
N GLU A 134 5.78 31.81 -5.30
CA GLU A 134 6.15 30.41 -5.12
C GLU A 134 5.00 29.54 -4.63
N SER A 135 4.27 29.99 -3.60
CA SER A 135 3.14 29.24 -3.04
C SER A 135 1.89 29.25 -3.91
N SER A 136 1.74 30.25 -4.79
CA SER A 136 0.63 30.35 -5.73
C SER A 136 0.78 29.44 -6.95
N LYS A 137 1.96 28.86 -7.18
CA LYS A 137 2.19 27.90 -8.28
C LYS A 137 1.48 26.59 -7.95
N PRO A 138 0.45 26.20 -8.72
CA PRO A 138 -0.25 24.95 -8.47
C PRO A 138 0.68 23.77 -8.79
N VAL A 139 0.56 22.70 -8.00
CA VAL A 139 1.38 21.47 -8.17
C VAL A 139 1.07 20.77 -9.51
N ARG A 140 -0.13 20.96 -10.05
CA ARG A 140 -0.57 20.37 -11.32
C ARG A 140 -1.20 21.44 -12.19
N LEU A 141 -0.80 21.49 -13.45
CA LEU A 141 -1.35 22.36 -14.47
C LEU A 141 -1.96 21.47 -15.55
N SER A 142 -3.27 21.63 -15.81
CA SER A 142 -3.88 21.05 -16.99
C SER A 142 -3.36 21.80 -18.22
N GLN A 143 -2.60 21.11 -19.06
CA GLN A 143 -2.18 21.66 -20.35
C GLN A 143 -3.30 21.39 -21.36
N GLN A 144 -3.90 22.46 -21.89
CA GLN A 144 -4.77 22.32 -23.05
C GLN A 144 -3.92 21.95 -24.25
N LEU A 145 -4.29 20.87 -24.93
CA LEU A 145 -3.64 20.48 -26.17
C LEU A 145 -4.16 21.40 -27.27
N ASP A 146 -3.25 22.13 -27.93
CA ASP A 146 -3.56 23.04 -29.04
C ASP A 146 -4.23 22.31 -30.22
N LYS A 147 -3.87 21.03 -30.40
CA LYS A 147 -4.50 20.16 -31.39
C LYS A 147 -5.05 18.93 -30.70
N VAL A 148 -6.27 18.55 -31.07
CA VAL A 148 -6.87 17.27 -30.67
C VAL A 148 -5.95 16.15 -31.15
N VAL A 149 -5.48 15.31 -30.23
CA VAL A 149 -4.71 14.10 -30.56
C VAL A 149 -5.66 13.13 -31.25
N THR A 150 -5.68 13.16 -32.58
CA THR A 150 -6.51 12.29 -33.42
C THR A 150 -5.87 10.92 -33.65
N THR A 151 -4.62 10.72 -33.22
CA THR A 151 -3.88 9.44 -33.34
C THR A 151 -4.21 8.46 -32.22
N ASN A 152 -5.45 8.48 -31.71
CA ASN A 152 -5.92 7.44 -30.83
C ASN A 152 -6.18 6.20 -31.69
N TYR A 153 -5.19 5.30 -31.77
CA TYR A 153 -5.45 3.91 -32.15
C TYR A 153 -6.48 3.39 -31.13
N LYS A 154 -7.73 3.28 -31.56
CA LYS A 154 -8.79 2.67 -30.76
C LYS A 154 -8.55 1.17 -30.86
N PRO A 155 -7.95 0.50 -29.85
CA PRO A 155 -7.95 -0.95 -29.89
C PRO A 155 -9.42 -1.35 -29.98
N VAL A 156 -9.78 -2.09 -31.03
CA VAL A 156 -11.11 -2.67 -31.14
C VAL A 156 -11.18 -3.69 -30.03
N ALA A 157 -11.66 -3.26 -28.86
CA ALA A 157 -11.87 -4.10 -27.71
C ALA A 157 -12.97 -5.07 -28.11
N ASN A 158 -12.57 -6.26 -28.56
CA ASN A 158 -13.51 -7.28 -28.87
C ASN A 158 -14.23 -7.64 -27.56
N HIS A 159 -15.55 -7.53 -27.54
CA HIS A 159 -16.30 -7.77 -26.33
C HIS A 159 -16.02 -9.19 -25.84
N GLN A 160 -15.84 -9.36 -24.52
CA GLN A 160 -15.49 -10.65 -23.90
C GLN A 160 -16.43 -11.78 -24.36
N TYR A 161 -17.70 -11.46 -24.60
CA TYR A 161 -18.69 -12.38 -25.15
C TYR A 161 -18.30 -12.93 -26.53
N ASN A 162 -17.75 -12.11 -27.42
CA ASN A 162 -17.37 -12.53 -28.76
C ASN A 162 -16.09 -13.39 -28.73
N ILE A 163 -15.13 -13.05 -27.87
CA ILE A 163 -13.93 -13.87 -27.62
C ILE A 163 -14.34 -15.27 -27.13
N GLU A 164 -15.26 -15.32 -26.16
CA GLU A 164 -15.76 -16.57 -25.60
C GLU A 164 -16.60 -17.37 -26.62
N TYR A 165 -17.37 -16.70 -27.48
CA TYR A 165 -18.12 -17.33 -28.55
C TYR A 165 -17.20 -18.02 -29.58
N GLU A 166 -16.14 -17.35 -30.03
CA GLU A 166 -15.17 -17.95 -30.95
C GLU A 166 -14.42 -19.13 -30.30
N ARG A 167 -14.02 -18.98 -29.04
CA ARG A 167 -13.37 -20.04 -28.25
C ARG A 167 -14.26 -21.28 -28.14
N LYS A 168 -15.53 -21.09 -27.77
CA LYS A 168 -16.50 -22.18 -27.61
C LYS A 168 -16.80 -22.88 -28.93
N LYS A 169 -16.87 -22.15 -30.05
CA LYS A 169 -17.04 -22.75 -31.39
C LYS A 169 -15.85 -23.61 -31.80
N LYS A 170 -14.64 -23.25 -31.38
CA LYS A 170 -13.40 -23.99 -31.68
C LYS A 170 -13.21 -25.23 -30.79
N GLU A 171 -13.52 -25.12 -29.49
CA GLU A 171 -13.23 -26.18 -28.51
C GLU A 171 -14.38 -27.20 -28.34
N ASP A 172 -15.62 -26.74 -28.30
CA ASP A 172 -16.77 -27.58 -27.90
C ASP A 172 -17.53 -28.14 -29.12
N GLY A 173 -16.81 -28.33 -30.23
CA GLY A 173 -17.34 -28.85 -31.49
C GLY A 173 -18.27 -30.06 -31.28
N LYS A 174 -19.23 -30.27 -32.19
CA LYS A 174 -20.28 -31.30 -32.04
C LYS A 174 -19.67 -32.65 -31.66
N ARG A 175 -19.84 -33.05 -30.39
CA ARG A 175 -19.31 -34.31 -29.82
C ARG A 175 -19.88 -35.50 -30.59
N ALA A 176 -19.12 -36.02 -31.54
CA ALA A 176 -19.48 -37.20 -32.30
C ALA A 176 -19.35 -38.46 -31.42
N ARG A 177 -20.22 -39.45 -31.64
CA ARG A 177 -20.09 -40.75 -30.96
C ARG A 177 -18.89 -41.47 -31.57
N ALA A 178 -17.84 -41.71 -30.76
CA ALA A 178 -16.71 -42.54 -31.17
C ALA A 178 -17.05 -44.02 -31.04
N ASP A 179 -16.28 -44.86 -31.72
CA ASP A 179 -16.48 -46.31 -31.74
C ASP A 179 -16.39 -46.94 -30.35
N LYS A 180 -17.20 -47.97 -30.11
CA LYS A 180 -17.48 -48.53 -28.78
C LYS A 180 -16.21 -48.99 -28.05
N GLN A 181 -15.30 -49.63 -28.76
CA GLN A 181 -14.09 -50.17 -28.17
C GLN A 181 -13.15 -49.06 -27.67
N HIS A 182 -12.99 -48.02 -28.48
CA HIS A 182 -12.16 -46.86 -28.16
C HIS A 182 -12.62 -46.13 -26.90
N VAL A 183 -13.94 -46.03 -26.68
CA VAL A 183 -14.50 -45.42 -25.46
C VAL A 183 -14.20 -46.23 -24.22
N LEU A 184 -14.30 -47.55 -24.32
CA LEU A 184 -14.02 -48.45 -23.21
C LEU A 184 -12.55 -48.37 -22.82
N ASP A 185 -11.63 -48.32 -23.78
CA ASP A 185 -10.20 -48.20 -23.51
C ASP A 185 -9.87 -46.87 -22.82
N MET A 186 -10.45 -45.76 -23.28
CA MET A 186 -10.30 -44.46 -22.61
C MET A 186 -10.87 -44.46 -21.17
N LEU A 187 -12.00 -45.12 -20.96
CA LEU A 187 -12.60 -45.27 -19.64
C LEU A 187 -11.73 -46.15 -18.73
N PHE A 188 -11.18 -47.25 -19.23
CA PHE A 188 -10.27 -48.10 -18.46
C PHE A 188 -8.99 -47.35 -18.07
N SER A 189 -8.39 -46.59 -18.98
CA SER A 189 -7.25 -45.73 -18.65
C SER A 189 -7.59 -44.63 -17.65
N ALA A 190 -8.81 -44.09 -17.67
CA ALA A 190 -9.26 -43.13 -16.68
C ALA A 190 -9.40 -43.79 -15.29
N PHE A 191 -10.11 -44.92 -15.21
CA PHE A 191 -10.33 -45.65 -13.95
C PHE A 191 -9.09 -46.35 -13.39
N GLU A 192 -8.05 -46.53 -14.21
CA GLU A 192 -6.74 -46.95 -13.74
C GLU A 192 -6.05 -45.87 -12.89
N LYS A 193 -6.29 -44.59 -13.20
CA LYS A 193 -5.72 -43.44 -12.47
C LYS A 193 -6.49 -43.11 -11.19
N HIS A 194 -7.82 -43.18 -11.23
CA HIS A 194 -8.67 -42.90 -10.06
C HIS A 194 -9.78 -43.94 -9.93
N GLN A 195 -10.06 -44.35 -8.69
CA GLN A 195 -11.03 -45.41 -8.41
C GLN A 195 -12.49 -44.98 -8.66
N TYR A 196 -12.76 -43.68 -8.62
CA TYR A 196 -14.06 -43.07 -8.87
C TYR A 196 -13.93 -41.79 -9.70
N TYR A 197 -14.97 -41.48 -10.47
CA TYR A 197 -15.10 -40.22 -11.19
C TYR A 197 -16.54 -39.69 -11.11
N ASN A 198 -16.68 -38.37 -11.23
CA ASN A 198 -17.96 -37.73 -11.47
C ASN A 198 -18.37 -37.93 -12.94
N LEU A 199 -19.68 -38.04 -13.20
CA LEU A 199 -20.21 -38.21 -14.55
C LEU A 199 -19.83 -37.04 -15.47
N LYS A 200 -19.75 -35.81 -14.92
CA LYS A 200 -19.33 -34.62 -15.67
C LYS A 200 -17.89 -34.76 -16.20
N ASP A 201 -17.00 -35.31 -15.39
CA ASP A 201 -15.59 -35.49 -15.74
C ASP A 201 -15.41 -36.65 -16.73
N LEU A 202 -16.16 -37.74 -16.57
CA LEU A 202 -16.16 -38.85 -17.55
C LEU A 202 -16.65 -38.38 -18.93
N VAL A 203 -17.66 -37.51 -18.96
CA VAL A 203 -18.19 -36.90 -20.18
C VAL A 203 -17.18 -35.95 -20.81
N ASP A 204 -16.36 -35.28 -20.00
CA ASP A 204 -15.32 -34.37 -20.50
C ASP A 204 -14.07 -35.10 -21.00
N ILE A 205 -13.64 -36.17 -20.31
CA ILE A 205 -12.52 -37.02 -20.71
C ILE A 205 -12.83 -37.78 -22.00
N THR A 206 -14.01 -38.40 -22.07
CA THR A 206 -14.40 -39.19 -23.24
C THR A 206 -14.95 -38.34 -24.38
N LYS A 207 -15.24 -37.05 -24.13
CA LYS A 207 -15.91 -36.11 -25.04
C LYS A 207 -17.18 -36.71 -25.69
N GLN A 208 -17.86 -37.63 -25.00
CA GLN A 208 -19.03 -38.32 -25.52
C GLN A 208 -20.33 -37.72 -24.97
N PRO A 209 -21.43 -37.75 -25.75
CA PRO A 209 -22.71 -37.29 -25.24
C PRO A 209 -23.21 -38.21 -24.12
N VAL A 210 -23.81 -37.63 -23.07
CA VAL A 210 -24.34 -38.35 -21.89
C VAL A 210 -25.34 -39.46 -22.27
N LYS A 211 -26.05 -39.30 -23.39
CA LYS A 211 -27.02 -40.28 -23.92
C LYS A 211 -26.38 -41.44 -24.71
N ASN A 212 -25.06 -41.61 -24.69
CA ASN A 212 -24.42 -42.76 -25.34
C ASN A 212 -24.73 -44.05 -24.55
N PRO A 213 -25.21 -45.14 -25.19
CA PRO A 213 -25.52 -46.41 -24.52
C PRO A 213 -24.35 -46.98 -23.69
N ILE A 214 -23.09 -46.64 -24.02
CA ILE A 214 -21.91 -47.14 -23.30
C ILE A 214 -21.74 -46.43 -21.95
N LEU A 215 -21.86 -45.10 -21.92
CA LEU A 215 -21.84 -44.33 -20.67
C LEU A 215 -23.06 -44.68 -19.80
N LEU A 216 -24.25 -44.84 -20.40
CA LEU A 216 -25.43 -45.35 -19.69
C LEU A 216 -25.21 -46.76 -19.12
N ARG A 217 -24.49 -47.63 -19.82
CA ARG A 217 -24.21 -49.00 -19.34
C ARG A 217 -23.20 -48.98 -18.18
N VAL A 218 -22.23 -48.08 -18.17
CA VAL A 218 -21.34 -47.86 -17.02
C VAL A 218 -22.13 -47.33 -15.82
N ILE A 219 -23.05 -46.38 -16.03
CA ILE A 219 -24.03 -45.91 -15.04
C ILE A 219 -24.93 -47.05 -14.53
N LEU A 220 -25.29 -48.03 -15.36
CA LEU A 220 -26.14 -49.16 -14.95
C LEU A 220 -25.38 -50.28 -14.23
N VAL A 221 -24.09 -50.48 -14.53
CA VAL A 221 -23.28 -51.60 -14.00
C VAL A 221 -22.58 -51.24 -12.68
N CYS A 222 -22.32 -49.96 -12.44
CA CYS A 222 -21.63 -49.45 -11.26
C CYS A 222 -22.66 -48.85 -10.29
N PRO A 223 -22.90 -49.38 -9.08
CA PRO A 223 -23.84 -48.75 -8.16
C PRO A 223 -23.29 -47.40 -7.68
N ALA A 224 -24.08 -46.33 -7.80
CA ALA A 224 -23.79 -45.04 -7.18
C ALA A 224 -24.00 -45.14 -5.67
N VAL A 225 -22.94 -44.92 -4.88
CA VAL A 225 -23.03 -44.85 -3.41
C VAL A 225 -23.07 -43.37 -3.02
N PRO A 226 -24.08 -42.90 -2.27
CA PRO A 226 -24.13 -41.53 -1.81
C PRO A 226 -23.21 -41.39 -0.57
N GLU A 227 -21.91 -41.20 -0.79
CA GLU A 227 -21.04 -40.73 0.29
C GLU A 227 -21.08 -39.20 0.34
N GLY A 228 -21.75 -38.67 1.38
CA GLY A 228 -21.42 -37.41 2.06
C GLY A 228 -21.45 -36.08 1.30
N ASN A 229 -21.57 -36.06 -0.03
CA ASN A 229 -21.76 -34.86 -0.84
C ASN A 229 -22.75 -35.16 -1.96
N LEU A 230 -23.62 -34.20 -2.27
CA LEU A 230 -24.80 -34.35 -3.13
C LEU A 230 -24.52 -34.78 -4.60
N GLU A 231 -23.27 -35.05 -4.98
CA GLU A 231 -22.89 -35.47 -6.34
C GLU A 231 -22.68 -36.98 -6.42
N ARG A 232 -23.37 -37.63 -7.36
CA ARG A 232 -23.35 -39.09 -7.55
C ARG A 232 -22.03 -39.54 -8.19
N ASN A 233 -21.14 -40.15 -7.41
CA ASN A 233 -19.88 -40.73 -7.90
C ASN A 233 -20.07 -42.19 -8.38
N TRP A 234 -19.35 -42.57 -9.46
CA TRP A 234 -19.45 -43.90 -10.09
C TRP A 234 -18.13 -44.67 -9.98
N TYR A 235 -18.20 -45.97 -9.64
CA TYR A 235 -17.05 -46.85 -9.37
C TYR A 235 -17.02 -48.08 -10.28
N SER A 236 -15.90 -48.38 -10.95
CA SER A 236 -15.76 -49.60 -11.76
C SER A 236 -15.75 -50.88 -10.91
N LYS A 237 -16.61 -51.85 -11.24
CA LYS A 237 -16.80 -53.10 -10.47
C LYS A 237 -15.65 -54.08 -10.75
N ARG A 238 -14.65 -54.15 -9.87
CA ARG A 238 -13.52 -55.08 -9.99
C ARG A 238 -13.95 -56.50 -9.54
N LYS A 239 -14.25 -57.41 -10.48
CA LYS A 239 -14.22 -58.86 -10.20
C LYS A 239 -12.80 -59.36 -10.46
N ARG A 240 -12.09 -59.76 -9.41
CA ARG A 240 -10.81 -60.49 -9.49
C ARG A 240 -11.04 -61.83 -8.79
N ASP A 241 -11.40 -62.87 -9.56
CA ASP A 241 -11.54 -64.25 -9.06
C ASP A 241 -10.15 -64.93 -9.13
N PRO A 242 -9.51 -65.32 -7.99
CA PRO A 242 -8.15 -65.85 -7.97
C PRO A 242 -8.07 -67.38 -8.14
N GLN A 243 -8.82 -67.95 -9.08
CA GLN A 243 -8.86 -69.41 -9.27
C GLN A 243 -9.30 -69.81 -10.68
N LYS A 244 -8.42 -69.59 -11.67
CA LYS A 244 -8.35 -70.31 -12.97
C LYS A 244 -7.32 -69.63 -13.86
N HIS A 245 -6.07 -70.08 -13.75
CA HIS A 245 -5.10 -70.19 -14.85
C HIS A 245 -3.84 -70.90 -14.30
N MET A 246 -4.03 -72.11 -13.77
CA MET A 246 -2.98 -73.13 -13.89
C MET A 246 -3.25 -73.89 -15.18
N GLY A 247 -2.25 -73.96 -16.05
CA GLY A 247 -2.22 -74.90 -17.16
C GLY A 247 -2.44 -74.27 -18.54
N ALA A 248 -1.41 -73.60 -19.07
CA ALA A 248 -0.98 -73.82 -20.45
C ALA A 248 0.35 -73.08 -20.70
N GLU A 249 1.42 -73.87 -20.76
CA GLU A 249 2.57 -73.69 -21.66
C GLU A 249 3.55 -72.54 -21.44
N ALA A 250 4.51 -72.79 -20.55
CA ALA A 250 5.91 -72.51 -20.86
C ALA A 250 6.78 -73.63 -20.28
N ARG A 251 6.72 -74.80 -20.93
CA ARG A 251 7.75 -75.84 -20.81
C ARG A 251 8.76 -75.67 -21.94
N VAL A 252 9.51 -74.57 -21.91
CA VAL A 252 10.78 -74.42 -22.64
C VAL A 252 11.69 -73.52 -21.79
N GLN A 253 12.90 -73.99 -21.54
CA GLN A 253 13.97 -73.39 -20.70
C GLN A 253 14.01 -73.74 -19.20
N THR A 254 13.87 -75.02 -18.89
CA THR A 254 14.73 -75.67 -17.88
C THR A 254 15.51 -76.81 -18.51
N LEU A 255 16.40 -76.47 -19.43
CA LEU A 255 17.52 -77.32 -19.86
C LEU A 255 18.68 -76.43 -20.31
N SER A 256 19.24 -75.68 -19.36
CA SER A 256 20.69 -75.43 -19.29
C SER A 256 21.00 -74.58 -18.07
N ARG A 257 21.04 -75.22 -16.90
CA ARG A 257 22.11 -74.98 -15.91
C ARG A 257 21.99 -75.97 -14.75
N ARG A 258 22.88 -76.99 -14.83
CA ARG A 258 23.45 -77.81 -13.74
C ARG A 258 22.50 -78.88 -13.19
N ARG A 259 22.63 -80.16 -13.57
CA ARG A 259 23.65 -81.08 -13.01
C ARG A 259 23.99 -80.74 -11.55
N LYS A 260 23.16 -81.20 -10.64
CA LYS A 260 23.56 -82.10 -9.55
C LYS A 260 22.43 -83.12 -9.37
N GLU A 261 22.82 -84.37 -9.58
CA GLU A 261 22.13 -85.65 -9.30
C GLU A 261 20.82 -85.94 -10.04
#